data_AF-A0A928IXF8-F1
#
_entry.id   AF-A0A928IXF8-F1
#
_cell.length_a   1.000
_cell.length_b   1.000
_cell.length_c   1.000
_cell.angle_alpha   90.00
_cell.angle_beta   90.00
_cell.angle_gamma   90.00
#
_symmetry.space_group_name_H-M   'P 1'
#
loop_
_entity.id
_entity.type
_entity.pdbx_description
1 polymer ?
#
loop_
_entity_poly.entity_id
_entity_poly.type
_entity_poly.pdbx_seq_one_letter_code
_entity_poly.pdbx_strand_id
1 'polypeptide(L)'
;MINRLPGTTIEISVSGAEDAKVFLDNAFICEGLMMSQVARLTGLEPYMIQNWVKRGFLSPPQKKLYSKRQFCRIAIINMLRDSMQIEKITGLLSYINGRLDDESDDIIDDSVLYLYYIAAICEIKSTVIDDKVILAAIENAVSDFNEPFPGARKRLIKVMAVMINAHLSATLRKKAEEILDSLD
;
A
#
# COMPACT_ATOMS: atom_id res chain seq x y z
N MET A 1 -8.27 -9.57 -11.34
CA MET A 1 -9.20 -9.02 -10.33
C MET A 1 -8.53 -9.15 -8.99
N ILE A 2 -8.53 -8.11 -8.15
CA ILE A 2 -7.95 -8.18 -6.81
C ILE A 2 -8.95 -8.92 -5.93
N ASN A 3 -8.60 -10.12 -5.46
CA ASN A 3 -9.46 -10.89 -4.55
C ASN A 3 -9.13 -10.63 -3.07
N ARG A 4 -8.03 -9.89 -2.81
CA ARG A 4 -7.54 -9.53 -1.47
C ARG A 4 -6.91 -8.15 -1.46
N LEU A 5 -7.16 -7.36 -0.41
CA LEU A 5 -6.49 -6.07 -0.25
C LEU A 5 -4.96 -6.26 -0.28
N PRO A 6 -4.22 -5.51 -1.13
CA PRO A 6 -2.78 -5.72 -1.31
C PRO A 6 -1.95 -5.56 -0.02
N GLY A 7 -1.11 -6.54 0.29
CA GLY A 7 -0.33 -6.56 1.54
C GLY A 7 -1.14 -6.95 2.78
N THR A 8 -2.32 -7.55 2.60
CA THR A 8 -3.20 -7.98 3.68
C THR A 8 -3.79 -9.38 3.45
N THR A 9 -4.44 -9.93 4.48
CA THR A 9 -5.24 -11.16 4.42
C THR A 9 -6.73 -10.89 4.20
N ILE A 10 -7.12 -9.63 4.00
CA ILE A 10 -8.52 -9.21 3.88
C ILE A 10 -9.03 -9.57 2.49
N GLU A 11 -9.98 -10.48 2.44
CA GLU A 11 -10.74 -10.80 1.24
C GLU A 11 -11.83 -9.75 1.02
N ILE A 12 -11.96 -9.30 -0.22
CA ILE A 12 -12.98 -8.31 -0.59
C ILE A 12 -13.88 -8.94 -1.64
N SER A 13 -15.16 -9.01 -1.33
CA SER A 13 -16.18 -9.31 -2.30
C SER A 13 -16.42 -8.07 -3.16
N VAL A 14 -15.75 -8.04 -4.31
CA VAL A 14 -16.07 -7.26 -5.52
C VAL A 14 -15.50 -5.81 -5.62
N SER A 15 -15.04 -5.50 -6.84
CA SER A 15 -15.11 -4.25 -7.65
C SER A 15 -14.34 -2.95 -7.42
N GLY A 16 -13.56 -2.67 -6.36
CA GLY A 16 -12.67 -1.50 -6.45
C GLY A 16 -12.19 -0.81 -5.18
N ALA A 17 -11.73 0.43 -5.36
CA ALA A 17 -11.21 1.29 -4.30
C ALA A 17 -12.28 1.78 -3.32
N GLU A 18 -13.54 1.92 -3.76
CA GLU A 18 -14.63 2.38 -2.87
C GLU A 18 -14.97 1.32 -1.82
N ASP A 19 -15.06 0.05 -2.22
CA ASP A 19 -15.30 -1.06 -1.28
C ASP A 19 -14.15 -1.20 -0.27
N ALA A 20 -12.91 -1.00 -0.75
CA ALA A 20 -11.73 -0.94 0.12
C ALA A 20 -11.82 0.23 1.12
N LYS A 21 -12.26 1.41 0.66
CA LYS A 21 -12.44 2.59 1.49
C LYS A 21 -13.50 2.36 2.57
N VAL A 22 -14.68 1.85 2.18
CA VAL A 22 -15.77 1.53 3.12
C VAL A 22 -15.30 0.51 4.16
N PHE A 23 -14.58 -0.53 3.74
CA PHE A 23 -14.01 -1.50 4.67
C PHE A 23 -13.05 -0.84 5.67
N LEU A 24 -12.09 -0.05 5.19
CA LEU A 24 -11.11 0.63 6.05
C LEU A 24 -11.78 1.64 6.98
N ASP A 25 -12.74 2.43 6.50
CA ASP A 25 -13.45 3.38 7.35
C ASP A 25 -14.20 2.65 8.46
N ASN A 26 -14.87 1.53 8.15
CA ASN A 26 -15.57 0.70 9.13
C ASN A 26 -14.63 0.02 10.13
N ALA A 27 -13.50 -0.51 9.67
CA ALA A 27 -12.54 -1.21 10.52
C ALA A 27 -11.87 -0.30 11.56
N PHE A 28 -11.84 1.02 11.30
CA PHE A 28 -11.18 2.02 12.14
C PHE A 28 -12.16 2.98 12.84
N ILE A 29 -13.46 2.67 12.89
CA ILE A 29 -14.49 3.48 13.60
C ILE A 29 -14.12 3.73 15.08
N CYS A 30 -13.57 2.72 15.76
CA CYS A 30 -13.28 2.76 17.21
C CYS A 30 -11.85 3.21 17.54
N GLU A 31 -11.38 4.30 16.94
CA GLU A 31 -10.07 4.95 17.17
C GLU A 31 -8.80 4.19 16.72
N GLY A 32 -8.87 2.89 16.42
CA GLY A 32 -7.75 2.15 15.84
C GLY A 32 -7.77 0.65 16.09
N LEU A 33 -6.68 -0.02 15.73
CA LEU A 33 -6.50 -1.46 15.87
C LEU A 33 -5.36 -1.81 16.82
N MET A 34 -5.59 -2.80 17.68
CA MET A 34 -4.52 -3.40 18.49
C MET A 34 -3.53 -4.17 17.61
N MET A 35 -2.29 -4.34 18.08
CA MET A 35 -1.26 -5.11 17.39
C MET A 35 -1.74 -6.48 16.89
N SER A 36 -2.47 -7.23 17.72
CA SER A 36 -2.99 -8.56 17.35
C SER A 36 -3.97 -8.52 16.18
N GLN A 37 -4.78 -7.45 16.09
CA GLN A 37 -5.70 -7.25 14.97
C GLN A 37 -4.93 -6.87 13.70
N VAL A 38 -3.94 -5.96 13.80
CA VAL A 38 -3.08 -5.59 12.67
C VAL A 38 -2.33 -6.79 12.13
N ALA A 39 -1.68 -7.58 13.00
CA ALA A 39 -0.97 -8.80 12.65
C ALA A 39 -1.90 -9.79 11.93
N ARG A 40 -3.11 -10.04 12.46
CA ARG A 40 -4.11 -10.92 11.83
C ARG A 40 -4.52 -10.44 10.44
N LEU A 41 -4.80 -9.14 10.30
CA LEU A 41 -5.27 -8.56 9.03
C LEU A 41 -4.16 -8.41 7.99
N THR A 42 -2.89 -8.36 8.40
CA THR A 42 -1.75 -8.25 7.47
C THR A 42 -1.08 -9.59 7.19
N GLY A 43 -1.31 -10.61 8.04
CA GLY A 43 -0.60 -11.87 8.01
C GLY A 43 0.85 -11.76 8.50
N LEU A 44 1.22 -10.62 9.10
CA LEU A 44 2.56 -10.39 9.64
C LEU A 44 2.68 -10.88 11.07
N GLU A 45 3.86 -11.38 11.41
CA GLU A 45 4.21 -11.66 12.80
C GLU A 45 4.34 -10.35 13.59
N PRO A 46 3.82 -10.26 14.84
CA PRO A 46 3.84 -9.02 15.63
C PRO A 46 5.24 -8.42 15.79
N TYR A 47 6.29 -9.24 15.92
CA TYR A 47 7.66 -8.77 16.08
C TYR A 47 8.18 -8.03 14.84
N MET A 48 7.68 -8.35 13.64
CA MET A 48 8.07 -7.67 12.41
C MET A 48 7.57 -6.23 12.42
N ILE A 49 6.30 -6.02 12.77
CA ILE A 49 5.70 -4.69 12.88
C ILE A 49 6.41 -3.88 13.97
N GLN A 50 6.69 -4.49 15.13
CA GLN A 50 7.46 -3.84 16.20
C GLN A 50 8.87 -3.45 15.75
N ASN A 51 9.54 -4.30 14.96
CA ASN A 51 10.86 -3.99 14.44
C ASN A 51 10.80 -2.82 13.45
N TRP A 52 9.76 -2.69 12.64
CA TRP A 52 9.57 -1.53 11.79
C TRP A 52 9.36 -0.25 12.60
N VAL A 53 8.59 -0.29 13.69
CA VAL A 53 8.44 0.86 14.61
C VAL A 53 9.79 1.23 15.22
N LYS A 54 10.54 0.26 15.75
CA LYS A 54 11.85 0.48 16.36
C LYS A 54 12.89 1.05 15.38
N ARG A 55 12.79 0.69 14.09
CA ARG A 55 13.68 1.18 13.02
C ARG A 55 13.22 2.52 12.44
N GLY A 56 12.10 3.09 12.90
CA GLY A 56 11.57 4.37 12.42
C GLY A 56 10.94 4.29 11.03
N PHE A 57 10.38 3.12 10.64
CA PHE A 57 9.74 2.93 9.34
C PHE A 57 8.24 3.25 9.35
N LEU A 58 7.68 3.39 10.55
CA LEU A 58 6.35 3.90 10.82
C LEU A 58 6.36 4.52 12.21
N SER A 59 5.46 5.47 12.45
CA SER A 59 5.24 6.06 13.76
C SER A 59 4.78 4.99 14.78
N PRO A 60 5.11 5.16 16.08
CA PRO A 60 4.66 4.23 17.12
C PRO A 60 3.14 4.31 17.33
N PRO A 61 2.47 3.20 17.71
CA PRO A 61 1.05 3.22 18.00
C PRO A 61 0.73 4.12 19.20
N GLN A 62 -0.39 4.83 19.13
CA GLN A 62 -0.84 5.71 20.19
C GLN A 62 -1.80 4.96 21.10
N LYS A 63 -1.58 5.01 22.42
CA LYS A 63 -2.37 4.22 23.40
C LYS A 63 -2.51 2.73 23.04
N LYS A 64 -1.47 2.15 22.42
CA LYS A 64 -1.42 0.77 21.89
C LYS A 64 -2.33 0.48 20.69
N LEU A 65 -2.91 1.51 20.09
CA LEU A 65 -3.75 1.43 18.89
C LEU A 65 -2.97 1.96 17.68
N TYR A 66 -3.05 1.20 16.59
CA TYR A 66 -2.58 1.59 15.27
C TYR A 66 -3.71 2.34 14.55
N SER A 67 -3.39 3.51 14.02
CA SER A 67 -4.32 4.31 13.22
C SER A 67 -4.55 3.70 11.84
N LYS A 68 -5.56 4.20 11.12
CA LYS A 68 -5.82 3.83 9.71
C LYS A 68 -4.60 4.11 8.83
N ARG A 69 -3.93 5.24 9.06
CA ARG A 69 -2.69 5.64 8.35
C ARG A 69 -1.57 4.64 8.60
N GLN A 70 -1.30 4.32 9.86
CA GLN A 70 -0.27 3.36 10.24
C GLN A 70 -0.55 1.98 9.65
N PHE A 71 -1.79 1.52 9.69
CA PHE A 71 -2.18 0.26 9.06
C PHE A 71 -1.94 0.25 7.55
N CYS A 72 -2.32 1.32 6.85
CA CYS A 72 -2.11 1.41 5.40
C CYS A 72 -0.60 1.47 5.05
N ARG A 73 0.22 2.17 5.86
CA ARG A 73 1.68 2.14 5.71
C ARG A 73 2.24 0.72 5.91
N ILE A 74 1.77 -0.01 6.92
CA ILE A 74 2.12 -1.42 7.15
C ILE A 74 1.73 -2.28 5.94
N ALA A 75 0.52 -2.11 5.40
CA ALA A 75 0.04 -2.84 4.21
C ALA A 75 0.89 -2.54 2.97
N ILE A 76 1.25 -1.27 2.73
CA ILE A 76 2.15 -0.87 1.64
C ILE A 76 3.51 -1.54 1.79
N ILE A 77 4.11 -1.49 2.99
CA ILE A 77 5.41 -2.13 3.25
C ILE A 77 5.31 -3.65 3.02
N ASN A 78 4.26 -4.28 3.51
CA ASN A 78 4.04 -5.71 3.39
C ASN A 78 3.77 -6.14 1.94
N MET A 79 3.11 -5.30 1.16
CA MET A 79 2.87 -5.55 -0.26
C MET A 79 4.18 -5.51 -1.06
N LEU A 80 5.06 -4.54 -0.78
CA LEU A 80 6.24 -4.29 -1.59
C LEU A 80 7.43 -5.19 -1.21
N ARG A 81 7.49 -5.70 0.01
CA ARG A 81 8.64 -6.50 0.50
C ARG A 81 8.87 -7.80 -0.26
N ASP A 82 7.88 -8.28 -1.01
CA ASP A 82 8.01 -9.49 -1.82
C ASP A 82 8.89 -9.25 -3.06
N SER A 83 8.96 -8.02 -3.56
CA SER A 83 9.73 -7.65 -4.76
C SER A 83 10.78 -6.56 -4.52
N MET A 84 10.81 -5.95 -3.34
CA MET A 84 11.75 -4.87 -3.00
C MET A 84 12.37 -5.05 -1.60
N GLN A 85 13.63 -4.62 -1.46
CA GLN A 85 14.30 -4.54 -0.16
C GLN A 85 13.66 -3.46 0.72
N ILE A 86 13.58 -3.72 2.04
CA ILE A 86 12.91 -2.82 2.99
C ILE A 86 13.50 -1.41 2.99
N GLU A 87 14.82 -1.27 2.82
CA GLU A 87 15.51 0.03 2.74
C GLU A 87 15.08 0.83 1.49
N LYS A 88 14.76 0.17 0.37
CA LYS A 88 14.24 0.82 -0.83
C LYS A 88 12.79 1.25 -0.64
N ILE A 89 12.00 0.44 0.04
CA ILE A 89 10.59 0.74 0.35
C ILE A 89 10.51 1.96 1.27
N THR A 90 11.31 1.99 2.34
CA THR A 90 11.32 3.14 3.27
C THR A 90 11.89 4.38 2.61
N GLY A 91 12.90 4.25 1.73
CA GLY A 91 13.36 5.36 0.90
C GLY A 91 12.28 5.91 -0.03
N LEU A 92 11.45 5.03 -0.63
CA LEU A 92 10.32 5.42 -1.47
C LEU A 92 9.24 6.17 -0.68
N LEU A 93 8.88 5.66 0.50
CA LEU A 93 7.90 6.32 1.38
C LEU A 93 8.44 7.65 1.92
N SER A 94 9.72 7.72 2.27
CA SER A 94 10.35 8.96 2.74
C SER A 94 10.44 10.01 1.62
N TYR A 95 10.57 9.58 0.36
CA TYR A 95 10.60 10.50 -0.78
C TYR A 95 9.27 11.27 -0.96
N ILE A 96 8.14 10.66 -0.59
CA ILE A 96 6.84 11.34 -0.63
C ILE A 96 6.47 11.97 0.71
N ASN A 97 6.68 11.30 1.82
CA ASN A 97 6.16 11.73 3.11
C ASN A 97 7.23 12.21 4.10
N GLY A 98 8.49 12.30 3.69
CA GLY A 98 9.55 12.80 4.55
C GLY A 98 9.84 11.84 5.69
N ARG A 99 9.65 12.26 6.94
CA ARG A 99 9.93 11.42 8.10
C ARG A 99 8.85 10.35 8.26
N LEU A 100 9.29 9.11 8.53
CA LEU A 100 8.36 7.99 8.63
C LEU A 100 7.90 7.68 10.05
N ASP A 101 8.60 8.20 11.05
CA ASP A 101 8.33 7.99 12.48
C ASP A 101 7.38 9.05 13.07
N ASP A 102 7.03 10.07 12.31
CA ASP A 102 5.86 10.92 12.52
C ASP A 102 5.13 11.20 11.19
N GLU A 103 4.12 12.08 11.23
CA GLU A 103 3.24 12.37 10.09
C GLU A 103 3.18 13.88 9.79
N SER A 104 4.11 14.66 10.33
CA SER A 104 4.02 16.14 10.34
C SER A 104 4.43 16.79 9.02
N ASP A 105 5.22 16.11 8.21
CA ASP A 105 5.71 16.55 6.90
C ASP A 105 5.17 15.74 5.73
N ASP A 106 4.16 14.89 5.98
CA ASP A 106 3.52 14.05 4.97
C ASP A 106 2.87 14.90 3.85
N ILE A 107 3.21 14.61 2.59
CA ILE A 107 2.53 15.18 1.42
C ILE A 107 1.12 14.59 1.27
N ILE A 108 0.97 13.31 1.61
CA ILE A 108 -0.26 12.55 1.45
C ILE A 108 -0.49 11.62 2.64
N ASP A 109 -1.75 11.48 3.04
CA ASP A 109 -2.17 10.45 3.99
C ASP A 109 -1.90 9.04 3.44
N ASP A 110 -1.21 8.17 4.19
CA ASP A 110 -0.91 6.80 3.73
C ASP A 110 -2.16 5.99 3.39
N SER A 111 -3.29 6.25 4.05
CA SER A 111 -4.56 5.61 3.70
C SER A 111 -5.10 6.11 2.36
N VAL A 112 -4.90 7.39 2.03
CA VAL A 112 -5.24 7.94 0.71
C VAL A 112 -4.29 7.42 -0.36
N LEU A 113 -2.98 7.39 -0.09
CA LEU A 113 -1.98 6.79 -1.00
C LEU A 113 -2.31 5.32 -1.31
N TYR A 114 -2.68 4.55 -0.28
CA TYR A 114 -3.06 3.15 -0.44
C TYR A 114 -4.36 2.98 -1.25
N LEU A 115 -5.36 3.85 -1.04
CA LEU A 115 -6.60 3.84 -1.81
C LEU A 115 -6.40 4.24 -3.28
N TYR A 116 -5.58 5.26 -3.55
CA TYR A 116 -5.18 5.61 -4.92
C TYR A 116 -4.48 4.44 -5.59
N TYR A 117 -3.56 3.79 -4.87
CA TYR A 117 -2.91 2.59 -5.36
C TYR A 117 -3.94 1.53 -5.76
N ILE A 118 -4.88 1.19 -4.88
CA ILE A 118 -5.95 0.21 -5.17
C ILE A 118 -6.80 0.63 -6.38
N ALA A 119 -7.14 1.92 -6.50
CA ALA A 119 -7.90 2.42 -7.64
C ALA A 119 -7.14 2.18 -8.96
N ALA A 120 -5.84 2.52 -8.99
CA ALA A 120 -5.00 2.35 -10.17
C ALA A 120 -4.85 0.87 -10.57
N ILE A 121 -4.55 -0.04 -9.63
CA ILE A 121 -4.45 -1.48 -9.98
C ILE A 121 -5.80 -2.07 -10.41
N CYS A 122 -6.93 -1.57 -9.91
CA CYS A 122 -8.26 -1.99 -10.38
C CYS A 122 -8.58 -1.51 -11.80
N GLU A 123 -8.03 -0.37 -12.23
CA GLU A 123 -8.19 0.14 -13.59
C GLU A 123 -7.34 -0.60 -14.64
N ILE A 124 -6.22 -1.20 -14.24
CA ILE A 124 -5.35 -1.96 -15.14
C ILE A 124 -6.07 -3.25 -15.57
N LYS A 125 -6.82 -3.15 -16.67
CA LYS A 125 -7.60 -4.24 -17.29
C LYS A 125 -6.96 -4.79 -18.57
N SER A 126 -5.85 -4.21 -19.01
CA SER A 126 -5.20 -4.56 -20.27
C SER A 126 -4.51 -5.92 -20.20
N THR A 127 -4.61 -6.70 -21.28
CA THR A 127 -3.81 -7.92 -21.48
C THR A 127 -2.33 -7.61 -21.68
N VAL A 128 -2.00 -6.41 -22.15
CA VAL A 128 -0.64 -5.89 -22.29
C VAL A 128 -0.49 -4.70 -21.35
N ILE A 129 0.38 -4.85 -20.35
CA ILE A 129 0.67 -3.79 -19.39
C ILE A 129 1.96 -3.10 -19.85
N ASP A 130 1.86 -1.85 -20.26
CA ASP A 130 2.98 -0.99 -20.60
C ASP A 130 2.96 0.30 -19.76
N ASP A 131 4.01 1.12 -19.90
CA ASP A 131 4.16 2.37 -19.15
C ASP A 131 3.00 3.35 -19.37
N LYS A 132 2.37 3.34 -20.55
CA LYS A 132 1.25 4.24 -20.87
C LYS A 132 -0.02 3.80 -20.14
N VAL A 133 -0.29 2.49 -20.10
CA VAL A 133 -1.43 1.93 -19.35
C VAL A 133 -1.28 2.21 -17.86
N ILE A 134 -0.08 1.99 -17.30
CA ILE A 134 0.19 2.27 -15.89
C ILE A 134 0.01 3.75 -15.60
N LEU A 135 0.61 4.63 -16.41
CA LEU A 135 0.54 6.07 -16.18
C LEU A 135 -0.90 6.59 -16.28
N ALA A 136 -1.68 6.13 -17.26
CA ALA A 136 -3.09 6.52 -17.40
C ALA A 136 -3.91 6.10 -16.17
N ALA A 137 -3.72 4.87 -15.69
CA ALA A 137 -4.42 4.37 -14.49
C ALA A 137 -4.05 5.17 -13.23
N ILE A 138 -2.78 5.57 -13.09
CA ILE A 138 -2.34 6.43 -11.98
C ILE A 138 -3.00 7.80 -12.09
N GLU A 139 -2.94 8.46 -13.24
CA GLU A 139 -3.47 9.81 -13.44
C GLU A 139 -4.97 9.89 -13.16
N ASN A 140 -5.73 8.87 -13.59
CA ASN A 140 -7.15 8.75 -13.26
C ASN A 140 -7.36 8.58 -11.75
N ALA A 141 -6.62 7.66 -11.12
CA ALA A 141 -6.75 7.37 -9.70
C ALA A 141 -6.43 8.57 -8.81
N VAL A 142 -5.47 9.42 -9.20
CA VAL A 142 -5.07 10.62 -8.44
C VAL A 142 -5.74 11.90 -8.97
N SER A 143 -6.79 11.81 -9.77
CA SER A 143 -7.42 12.97 -10.42
C SER A 143 -7.91 14.01 -9.41
N ASP A 144 -8.40 13.58 -8.26
CA ASP A 144 -8.89 14.42 -7.14
C ASP A 144 -7.77 14.85 -6.16
N PHE A 145 -6.51 14.49 -6.41
CA PHE A 145 -5.40 14.85 -5.52
C PHE A 145 -5.17 16.37 -5.51
N ASN A 146 -5.44 16.98 -4.37
CA ASN A 146 -5.20 18.40 -4.11
C ASN A 146 -3.71 18.63 -3.84
N GLU A 147 -3.01 19.18 -4.83
CA GLU A 147 -1.57 19.38 -4.77
C GLU A 147 -1.19 20.42 -3.69
N PRO A 148 -0.50 20.04 -2.60
CA PRO A 148 -0.20 20.96 -1.49
C PRO A 148 0.87 22.00 -1.86
N PHE A 149 1.73 21.68 -2.83
CA PHE A 149 2.74 22.58 -3.39
C PHE A 149 3.18 22.09 -4.78
N PRO A 150 3.70 22.98 -5.64
CA PRO A 150 4.10 22.62 -7.00
C PRO A 150 5.08 21.43 -7.06
N GLY A 151 4.68 20.38 -7.79
CA GLY A 151 5.49 19.18 -8.02
C GLY A 151 5.19 18.03 -7.07
N ALA A 152 4.36 18.20 -6.03
CA ALA A 152 3.93 17.11 -5.17
C ALA A 152 3.14 16.04 -5.94
N ARG A 153 2.28 16.44 -6.90
CA ARG A 153 1.58 15.48 -7.78
C ARG A 153 2.57 14.64 -8.60
N LYS A 154 3.61 15.27 -9.13
CA LYS A 154 4.68 14.57 -9.87
C LYS A 154 5.45 13.59 -8.98
N ARG A 155 5.65 13.89 -7.69
CA ARG A 155 6.24 12.95 -6.73
C ARG A 155 5.32 11.76 -6.48
N LEU A 156 4.02 12.02 -6.24
CA LEU A 156 3.00 11.00 -6.04
C LEU A 156 2.94 10.03 -7.22
N ILE A 157 2.84 10.54 -8.45
CA ILE A 157 2.79 9.71 -9.67
C ILE A 157 4.02 8.79 -9.78
N LYS A 158 5.22 9.31 -9.49
CA LYS A 158 6.45 8.51 -9.50
C LYS A 158 6.44 7.40 -8.45
N VAL A 159 6.00 7.71 -7.23
CA VAL A 159 5.89 6.70 -6.16
C VAL A 159 4.89 5.62 -6.54
N MET A 160 3.72 6.02 -7.02
CA MET A 160 2.67 5.12 -7.51
C MET A 160 3.18 4.21 -8.64
N ALA A 161 3.95 4.75 -9.59
CA ALA A 161 4.53 3.96 -10.67
C ALA A 161 5.49 2.89 -10.15
N VAL A 162 6.33 3.20 -9.15
CA VAL A 162 7.20 2.21 -8.51
C VAL A 162 6.37 1.14 -7.79
N MET A 163 5.35 1.56 -7.01
CA MET A 163 4.48 0.65 -6.27
C MET A 163 3.77 -0.36 -7.17
N ILE A 164 3.18 0.12 -8.27
CA ILE A 164 2.46 -0.71 -9.24
C ILE A 164 3.41 -1.67 -9.94
N ASN A 165 4.57 -1.20 -10.44
CA ASN A 165 5.54 -2.08 -11.09
C ASN A 165 6.08 -3.17 -10.14
N ALA A 166 6.36 -2.82 -8.89
CA ALA A 166 6.80 -3.76 -7.87
C ALA A 166 5.72 -4.82 -7.58
N HIS A 167 4.45 -4.44 -7.50
CA HIS A 167 3.33 -5.37 -7.31
C HIS A 167 3.13 -6.29 -8.52
N LEU A 168 3.17 -5.74 -9.74
CA LEU A 168 3.06 -6.53 -10.97
C LEU A 168 4.20 -7.53 -11.09
N SER A 169 5.43 -7.13 -10.74
CA SER A 169 6.58 -8.02 -10.69
C SER A 169 6.39 -9.17 -9.69
N ALA A 170 5.90 -8.89 -8.47
CA ALA A 170 5.62 -9.92 -7.48
C ALA A 170 4.53 -10.89 -7.96
N THR A 171 3.49 -10.36 -8.60
CA THR A 171 2.38 -11.16 -9.16
C THR A 171 2.85 -12.09 -10.27
N LEU A 172 3.68 -11.59 -11.20
CA LEU A 172 4.25 -12.40 -12.28
C LEU A 172 5.20 -13.47 -11.73
N ARG A 173 6.03 -13.13 -10.74
CA ARG A 173 6.89 -14.12 -10.06
C ARG A 173 6.06 -15.23 -9.44
N LYS A 174 5.04 -14.87 -8.66
CA LYS A 174 4.16 -15.84 -8.01
C LYS A 174 3.47 -16.76 -9.02
N LYS A 175 2.98 -16.20 -10.13
CA LYS A 175 2.39 -17.00 -11.21
C LYS A 175 3.40 -17.97 -11.82
N ALA A 176 4.65 -17.56 -11.98
CA ALA A 176 5.71 -18.45 -12.47
C ALA A 176 6.01 -19.58 -11.49
N GLU A 177 6.06 -19.28 -10.19
CA GLU A 177 6.21 -20.27 -9.11
C GLU A 177 5.03 -21.25 -9.08
N GLU A 178 3.79 -20.77 -9.18
CA GLU A 178 2.59 -21.61 -9.26
C GLU A 178 2.60 -22.55 -10.49
N ILE A 179 3.09 -22.06 -11.64
CA ILE A 179 3.27 -22.92 -12.82
C ILE A 179 4.36 -23.95 -12.57
N LEU A 180 5.49 -23.57 -11.98
CA LEU A 180 6.59 -24.48 -11.66
C LEU A 180 6.15 -25.58 -10.68
N ASP A 181 5.42 -25.23 -9.63
CA ASP A 181 4.90 -26.17 -8.64
C ASP A 181 3.84 -27.13 -9.22
N SER A 182 3.24 -26.77 -10.36
CA SER A 182 2.32 -27.64 -11.11
C SER A 182 3.02 -28.59 -12.09
N LEU A 183 4.34 -28.44 -12.28
CA LEU A 183 5.16 -29.39 -13.03
C LEU A 183 5.54 -30.51 -12.06
N ASP A 184 4.91 -31.67 -12.19
CA ASP A 184 5.30 -32.89 -11.48
C ASP A 184 6.80 -33.23 -11.71
#